data_AF-A0A9E2C1T2-F1
#
_entry.id   AF-A0A9E2C1T2-F1
#
_cell.length_a   1.000
_cell.length_b   1.000
_cell.length_c   1.000
_cell.angle_alpha   90.00
_cell.angle_beta   90.00
_cell.angle_gamma   90.00
#
_symmetry.space_group_name_H-M   'P 1'
#
loop_
_entity.id
_entity.type
_entity.pdbx_description
1 polymer ?
#
loop_
_entity_poly.entity_id
_entity_poly.type
_entity_poly.pdbx_seq_one_letter_code
_entity_poly.pdbx_strand_id
1 'polypeptide(L)' 'MSKKRVLVIGLDCFTPQFVFDQWKDDLPNIKSLIDKGTHGLLESTIPAITVPAWQSMM' A
#
# COMPACT_ATOMS: atom_id res chain seq x y z
N MET A 1 16.92 18.85 -16.96
CA MET A 1 15.76 17.95 -16.68
C MET A 1 15.44 18.03 -15.19
N SER A 2 14.16 18.12 -14.82
CA SER A 2 13.74 18.05 -13.41
C SER A 2 14.04 16.66 -12.84
N LYS A 3 14.60 16.60 -11.62
CA LYS A 3 14.89 15.33 -10.93
C LYS A 3 13.57 14.63 -10.59
N LYS A 4 13.43 13.35 -10.94
CA LYS A 4 12.27 12.54 -10.55
C LYS A 4 12.22 12.45 -9.02
N ARG A 5 11.06 12.77 -8.44
CA ARG A 5 10.78 12.64 -7.02
C ARG A 5 9.99 11.36 -6.81
N VAL A 6 10.29 10.63 -5.74
CA VAL A 6 9.59 9.40 -5.34
C VAL A 6 8.88 9.68 -4.01
N LEU A 7 7.65 9.19 -3.88
CA LEU A 7 6.86 9.22 -2.65
C LEU A 7 6.56 7.79 -2.22
N VAL A 8 6.85 7.47 -0.97
CA VAL A 8 6.49 6.19 -0.32
C VAL A 8 5.46 6.50 0.75
N ILE A 9 4.36 5.75 0.77
CA ILE A 9 3.26 5.92 1.72
C ILE A 9 3.00 4.57 2.38
N GLY A 10 3.07 4.52 3.71
CA GLY A 10 2.52 3.41 4.49
C GLY A 10 1.13 3.77 5.00
N LEU A 11 0.19 2.84 4.86
CA LEU A 11 -1.19 2.98 5.35
C LEU A 11 -1.40 1.90 6.41
N ASP A 12 -1.53 2.30 7.67
CA ASP A 12 -1.84 1.34 8.75
C ASP A 12 -3.28 0.85 8.62
N CYS A 13 -3.54 -0.38 9.06
CA CYS A 13 -4.83 -1.08 8.93
C CYS A 13 -5.36 -1.25 7.49
N PHE A 14 -4.50 -1.13 6.47
CA PHE A 14 -4.88 -1.23 5.05
C PHE A 14 -4.98 -2.69 4.57
N THR A 15 -5.86 -3.46 5.20
CA THR A 15 -6.00 -4.91 4.96
C THR A 15 -6.43 -5.20 3.51
N PRO A 16 -5.71 -6.07 2.77
CA PRO A 16 -5.96 -6.34 1.35
C PRO A 16 -7.39 -6.75 1.02
N GLN A 17 -8.02 -7.57 1.87
CA GLN A 17 -9.39 -8.08 1.67
C GLN A 17 -10.42 -6.94 1.59
N PHE A 18 -10.26 -5.90 2.42
CA PHE A 18 -11.19 -4.77 2.38
C PHE A 18 -10.89 -3.86 1.18
N VAL A 19 -9.62 -3.58 0.91
CA VAL A 19 -9.22 -2.62 -0.11
C VAL A 19 -9.46 -3.16 -1.52
N PHE A 20 -9.08 -4.40 -1.78
CA PHE A 20 -9.12 -4.98 -3.12
C PHE A 20 -10.45 -5.63 -3.47
N ASP A 21 -11.15 -6.19 -2.48
CA ASP A 21 -12.38 -6.95 -2.74
C ASP A 21 -13.64 -6.14 -2.41
N GLN A 22 -13.67 -5.43 -1.28
CA GLN A 22 -14.90 -4.78 -0.79
C GLN A 22 -15.01 -3.30 -1.20
N TRP A 23 -13.95 -2.51 -1.06
CA TRP A 23 -13.99 -1.05 -1.20
C TRP A 23 -13.33 -0.53 -2.47
N LYS A 24 -12.87 -1.43 -3.37
CA LYS A 24 -12.12 -1.02 -4.56
C LYS A 24 -12.87 0.04 -5.38
N ASP A 25 -14.18 -0.13 -5.56
CA ASP A 25 -14.99 0.81 -6.33
C ASP A 25 -15.32 2.12 -5.60
N ASP A 26 -15.23 2.13 -4.26
CA ASP A 26 -15.43 3.31 -3.42
C ASP A 26 -14.14 4.15 -3.25
N LEU A 27 -12.98 3.60 -3.65
CA LEU A 27 -11.66 4.21 -3.49
C LEU A 27 -11.07 4.61 -4.86
N PRO A 28 -11.56 5.70 -5.50
CA PRO A 28 -11.22 6.02 -6.89
C PRO A 28 -9.73 6.25 -7.13
N ASN A 29 -9.01 6.83 -6.16
CA ASN A 29 -7.57 7.03 -6.26
C ASN A 29 -6.79 5.70 -6.16
N ILE A 30 -7.18 4.83 -5.24
CA ILE A 30 -6.55 3.51 -5.07
C ILE A 30 -6.82 2.63 -6.29
N LYS A 31 -8.08 2.59 -6.75
CA LYS A 31 -8.47 1.91 -7.99
C LYS A 31 -7.62 2.38 -9.18
N SER A 32 -7.43 3.69 -9.35
CA SER A 32 -6.58 4.20 -10.44
C SER A 32 -5.11 3.83 -10.29
N LEU A 33 -4.57 3.67 -9.09
CA LEU A 33 -3.19 3.23 -8.88
C LEU A 33 -3.01 1.75 -9.22
N ILE A 34 -3.99 0.93 -8.82
CA ILE A 34 -4.06 -0.51 -9.14
C ILE A 34 -4.15 -0.71 -10.65
N ASP A 35 -5.11 -0.05 -11.31
CA ASP A 35 -5.41 -0.29 -12.72
C ASP A 35 -4.33 0.25 -13.68
N LYS A 36 -3.54 1.26 -13.26
CA LYS A 36 -2.48 1.89 -14.07
C LYS A 36 -1.06 1.50 -13.63
N GLY A 37 -0.93 0.71 -12.57
CA GLY A 37 0.34 0.37 -11.94
C GLY A 37 0.50 -1.13 -11.75
N THR A 38 1.34 -1.50 -10.79
CA THR A 38 1.57 -2.89 -10.37
C THR A 38 1.22 -3.02 -8.90
N HIS A 39 0.51 -4.09 -8.54
CA HIS A 39 0.14 -4.40 -7.17
C HIS A 39 0.23 -5.90 -6.91
N GLY A 40 0.32 -6.28 -5.63
CA GLY A 40 0.40 -7.68 -5.20
C GLY A 40 0.33 -7.77 -3.67
N LEU A 41 0.19 -8.99 -3.16
CA LEU A 41 0.25 -9.27 -1.73
C LEU A 41 1.72 -9.27 -1.28
N LEU A 42 1.97 -8.70 -0.09
CA LEU A 42 3.27 -8.71 0.57
C LEU A 42 3.12 -9.38 1.94
N GLU A 43 4.13 -10.16 2.32
CA GLU A 43 4.22 -10.71 3.66
C GLU A 43 4.74 -9.65 4.63
N SER A 44 4.08 -9.52 5.78
CA SER A 44 4.47 -8.59 6.83
C SER A 44 5.70 -9.07 7.60
N THR A 45 6.20 -8.24 8.50
CA THR A 45 7.21 -8.62 9.49
C THR A 45 6.66 -9.61 10.53
N ILE A 46 7.58 -10.28 11.23
CA ILE A 46 7.28 -11.09 12.42
C ILE A 46 7.98 -10.42 13.63
N PRO A 47 7.24 -9.94 14.65
CA PRO A 47 5.78 -9.94 14.76
C PRO A 47 5.11 -8.88 13.86
N ALA A 48 3.90 -9.17 13.38
CA ALA A 48 3.11 -8.29 12.53
C ALA A 48 2.43 -7.17 13.35
N ILE A 49 3.24 -6.23 13.83
CA ILE A 49 2.81 -5.05 14.60
C ILE A 49 3.48 -3.78 14.06
N THR A 50 2.87 -2.63 14.35
CA THR A 50 3.19 -1.31 13.77
C THR A 50 4.70 -1.00 13.80
N VAL A 51 5.35 -1.09 14.96
CA VAL A 51 6.76 -0.65 15.10
C VAL A 51 7.73 -1.43 14.19
N PRO A 52 7.80 -2.78 14.24
CA PRO A 52 8.58 -3.57 13.28
C PRO A 52 8.24 -3.32 11.80
N ALA A 53 6.95 -3.24 11.45
CA ALA A 53 6.53 -3.05 10.06
C ALA A 53 7.04 -1.73 9.47
N TRP A 54 6.93 -0.62 10.21
CA TRP A 54 7.43 0.68 9.75
C TRP A 54 8.95 0.75 9.64
N GLN A 55 9.68 0.11 10.57
CA GLN A 55 11.15 0.06 10.48
C GLN A 55 11.63 -0.71 9.25
N SER A 56 10.90 -1.75 8.82
CA SER A 56 11.26 -2.50 7.60
C SER A 56 10.94 -1.78 6.29
N MET A 57 10.17 -0.68 6.33
CA MET A 57 9.87 0.14 5.16
C MET A 57 10.90 1.26 4.90
N MET A 58 11.75 1.57 5.89
CA MET A 58 12.82 2.57 5.80
C MET A 58 14.14 1.95 5.36
#